data_AF-A0A3M9Y554-F1
#
_entry.id   AF-A0A3M9Y554-F1
#
_cell.length_a   1.000
_cell.length_b   1.000
_cell.length_c   1.000
_cell.angle_alpha   90.00
_cell.angle_beta   90.00
_cell.angle_gamma   90.00
#
_symmetry.space_group_name_H-M   'P 1'
#
loop_
_entity.id
_entity.type
_entity.pdbx_description
1 polymer ?
#
loop_
_entity_poly.entity_id
_entity_poly.type
_entity_poly.pdbx_seq_one_letter_code
_entity_poly.pdbx_strand_id
1 'polypeptide(L)'
;MKGTFIIPDDLTPYQYLQQTALLERGGEYPMICKYSSEPSDPLLDTRINRIAQPRGFAMKLFDVHGIMFKASKDFSTQDIEFNGTLALDLADAKITKGIIRLRMKYGAEPNELDTLLGARKDAELQRARCKVRNTHLESIRFCSQIADRFGDYDSKHNFAPSGDSQTQRAEESVDGHPNDVLHERLR
;
A
#
# COMPACT_ATOMS: atom_id res chain seq x y z
N MET A 1 -9.66 -8.43 3.38
CA MET A 1 -9.47 -9.79 3.95
C MET A 1 -9.34 -9.66 5.46
N LYS A 2 -9.61 -10.72 6.22
CA LYS A 2 -9.42 -10.78 7.68
C LYS A 2 -8.19 -11.63 7.98
N GLY A 3 -7.51 -11.37 9.09
CA GLY A 3 -6.38 -12.18 9.56
C GLY A 3 -5.97 -11.82 10.98
N THR A 4 -4.80 -12.32 11.38
CA THR A 4 -4.18 -12.05 12.69
C THR A 4 -2.76 -11.54 12.47
N PHE A 5 -2.41 -10.46 13.14
CA PHE A 5 -1.04 -9.93 13.17
C PHE A 5 -0.37 -10.40 14.45
N ILE A 6 0.79 -11.07 14.33
CA ILE A 6 1.46 -11.71 15.46
C ILE A 6 2.79 -10.99 15.70
N ILE A 7 2.98 -10.53 16.93
CA ILE A 7 4.23 -9.97 17.43
C ILE A 7 4.84 -11.03 18.35
N PRO A 8 6.03 -11.57 18.03
CA PRO A 8 6.72 -12.53 18.90
C PRO A 8 7.08 -11.90 20.26
N ASP A 9 7.00 -12.69 21.33
CA ASP A 9 7.39 -12.25 22.67
C ASP A 9 8.91 -11.98 22.79
N ASP A 10 9.70 -12.58 21.91
CA ASP A 10 11.17 -12.57 21.91
C ASP A 10 11.77 -11.67 20.83
N LEU A 11 11.18 -10.48 20.62
CA LEU A 11 11.75 -9.41 19.78
C LEU A 11 13.05 -8.79 20.39
N THR A 12 13.89 -9.60 21.03
CA THR A 12 15.08 -9.27 21.81
C THR A 12 16.20 -8.53 21.06
N PRO A 13 16.47 -8.75 19.75
CA PRO A 13 17.45 -7.92 19.02
C PRO A 13 16.98 -6.47 18.81
N TYR A 14 15.73 -6.18 19.16
CA TYR A 14 15.02 -4.97 18.80
C TYR A 14 14.32 -4.37 20.03
N GLN A 15 14.96 -4.36 21.19
CA GLN A 15 14.41 -3.73 22.40
C GLN A 15 14.03 -2.25 22.17
N TYR A 16 14.68 -1.58 21.21
CA TYR A 16 14.30 -0.24 20.73
C TYR A 16 13.02 -0.21 19.89
N LEU A 17 12.64 -1.33 19.25
CA LEU A 17 11.36 -1.47 18.56
C LEU A 17 10.20 -1.71 19.53
N GLN A 18 10.40 -1.89 20.84
CA GLN A 18 9.29 -2.02 21.81
C GLN A 18 8.74 -0.67 22.30
N GLN A 19 9.23 0.45 21.76
CA GLN A 19 8.93 1.80 22.25
C GLN A 19 7.52 2.31 21.91
N THR A 20 6.83 1.70 20.94
CA THR A 20 5.42 2.02 20.67
C THR A 20 4.52 0.97 21.28
N ALA A 21 3.32 1.35 21.67
CA ALA A 21 2.44 0.48 22.42
C ALA A 21 1.96 -0.76 21.63
N LEU A 22 2.09 -0.74 20.30
CA LEU A 22 1.90 -1.93 19.48
C LEU A 22 2.98 -2.99 19.75
N LEU A 23 4.23 -2.58 19.94
CA LEU A 23 5.39 -3.49 20.04
C LEU A 23 5.94 -3.61 21.46
N GLU A 24 5.32 -2.95 22.44
CA GLU A 24 5.70 -3.00 23.87
C GLU A 24 5.73 -4.43 24.43
N ARG A 25 4.86 -5.30 23.92
CA ARG A 25 4.81 -6.72 24.26
C ARG A 25 4.44 -7.55 23.03
N GLY A 26 4.83 -8.82 23.05
CA GLY A 26 4.28 -9.78 22.11
C GLY A 26 2.77 -9.95 22.26
N GLY A 27 2.12 -10.39 21.19
CA GLY A 27 0.68 -10.50 21.16
C GLY A 27 0.12 -10.80 19.78
N GLU A 28 -1.16 -11.15 19.78
CA GLU A 28 -1.95 -11.39 18.58
C GLU A 28 -3.03 -10.33 18.45
N TYR A 29 -3.09 -9.68 17.29
CA TYR A 29 -4.00 -8.58 17.02
C TYR A 29 -4.92 -8.98 15.87
N PRO A 30 -6.24 -8.93 16.05
CA PRO A 30 -7.15 -9.07 14.92
C PRO A 30 -6.84 -8.01 13.87
N MET A 31 -6.90 -8.41 12.61
CA MET A 31 -6.51 -7.58 11.48
C MET A 31 -7.58 -7.63 10.39
N ILE A 32 -7.84 -6.47 9.79
CA ILE A 32 -8.47 -6.38 8.47
C ILE A 32 -7.50 -5.69 7.53
N CYS A 33 -7.33 -6.24 6.34
CA CYS A 33 -6.52 -5.63 5.29
C CYS A 33 -7.30 -5.42 4.00
N LYS A 34 -6.85 -4.44 3.21
CA LYS A 34 -7.46 -4.05 1.94
C LYS A 34 -6.36 -3.80 0.91
N TYR A 35 -6.43 -4.51 -0.21
CA TYR A 35 -5.71 -4.11 -1.41
C TYR A 35 -6.52 -3.06 -2.20
N SER A 36 -5.83 -2.18 -2.91
CA SER A 36 -6.45 -1.13 -3.69
C SER A 36 -5.65 -0.72 -4.93
N SER A 37 -6.35 -0.08 -5.86
CA SER A 37 -5.80 0.61 -7.03
C SER A 37 -6.00 2.13 -6.90
N GLU A 38 -5.24 2.91 -7.67
CA GLU A 38 -5.35 4.37 -7.76
C GLU A 38 -5.51 4.79 -9.23
N PRO A 39 -6.60 5.47 -9.63
CA PRO A 39 -7.63 6.12 -8.80
C PRO A 39 -8.65 5.17 -8.15
N SER A 40 -9.22 5.59 -7.01
CA SER A 40 -10.15 4.81 -6.18
C SER A 40 -11.59 4.74 -6.71
N ASP A 41 -11.84 5.17 -7.96
CA ASP A 41 -13.17 5.11 -8.57
C ASP A 41 -13.51 3.67 -8.97
N PRO A 42 -14.55 3.04 -8.39
CA PRO A 42 -14.93 1.66 -8.71
C PRO A 42 -15.27 1.42 -10.18
N LEU A 43 -15.76 2.44 -10.89
CA LEU A 43 -16.08 2.34 -12.31
C LEU A 43 -14.83 2.33 -13.19
N LEU A 44 -13.75 2.97 -12.73
CA LEU A 44 -12.43 2.90 -13.34
C LEU A 44 -11.72 1.60 -12.93
N ASP A 45 -11.88 1.17 -11.68
CA ASP A 45 -11.23 0.01 -11.05
C ASP A 45 -11.36 -1.27 -11.91
N THR A 46 -12.55 -1.57 -12.43
CA THR A 46 -12.77 -2.75 -13.30
C THR A 46 -11.99 -2.72 -14.62
N ARG A 47 -11.63 -1.54 -15.13
CA ARG A 47 -10.86 -1.37 -16.38
C ARG A 47 -9.37 -1.15 -16.14
N ILE A 48 -9.00 -0.55 -15.01
CA ILE A 48 -7.60 -0.26 -14.64
C ILE A 48 -6.96 -1.37 -13.79
N ASN A 49 -7.72 -2.34 -13.28
CA ASN A 49 -7.14 -3.45 -12.50
C ASN A 49 -6.18 -4.32 -13.31
N ARG A 50 -6.17 -4.21 -14.63
CA ARG A 50 -5.23 -4.92 -15.51
C ARG A 50 -4.05 -4.08 -15.98
N ILE A 51 -3.96 -2.80 -15.63
CA ILE A 51 -2.80 -1.99 -16.04
C ILE A 51 -1.72 -2.05 -14.97
N ALA A 52 -0.46 -2.03 -15.42
CA ALA A 52 0.69 -1.80 -14.57
C ALA A 52 0.53 -0.47 -13.83
N GLN A 53 0.39 -0.55 -12.51
CA GLN A 53 0.32 0.62 -11.63
C GLN A 53 0.60 0.22 -10.18
N PRO A 54 0.99 1.18 -9.33
CA PRO A 54 1.17 0.92 -7.92
C PRO A 54 -0.12 0.40 -7.30
N ARG A 55 0.02 -0.57 -6.40
CA ARG A 55 -1.08 -1.13 -5.62
C ARG A 55 -0.95 -0.63 -4.18
N GLY A 56 -2.08 -0.26 -3.58
CA GLY A 56 -2.14 0.04 -2.15
C GLY A 56 -2.39 -1.25 -1.36
N PHE A 57 -1.85 -1.28 -0.14
CA PHE A 57 -2.19 -2.27 0.87
C PHE A 57 -2.36 -1.53 2.20
N ALA A 58 -3.58 -1.55 2.73
CA ALA A 58 -3.89 -0.97 4.02
C ALA A 58 -4.15 -2.08 5.02
N MET A 59 -3.61 -1.96 6.23
CA MET A 59 -3.84 -2.87 7.34
C MET A 59 -4.40 -2.07 8.53
N LYS A 60 -5.54 -2.53 9.06
CA LYS A 60 -6.09 -2.07 10.33
C LYS A 60 -5.94 -3.16 11.36
N LEU A 61 -5.19 -2.85 12.42
CA LEU A 61 -5.04 -3.67 13.61
C LEU A 61 -6.07 -3.24 14.65
N PHE A 62 -6.68 -4.22 15.32
CA PHE A 62 -7.62 -4.02 16.41
C PHE A 62 -6.96 -4.39 17.74
N ASP A 63 -7.54 -3.90 18.84
CA ASP A 63 -7.08 -4.13 20.21
C ASP A 63 -5.64 -3.66 20.46
N VAL A 64 -5.23 -2.63 19.72
CA VAL A 64 -3.97 -1.92 19.97
C VAL A 64 -4.21 -0.90 21.06
N HIS A 65 -3.55 -1.08 22.20
CA HIS A 65 -3.67 -0.22 23.37
C HIS A 65 -2.42 0.66 23.55
N GLY A 66 -2.51 1.66 24.43
CA GLY A 66 -1.38 2.51 24.85
C GLY A 66 -1.57 3.99 24.54
N ILE A 67 -0.44 4.71 24.39
CA ILE A 67 -0.47 6.16 24.16
C ILE A 67 -0.84 6.45 22.70
N MET A 68 -2.04 6.98 22.51
CA MET A 68 -2.57 7.37 21.20
C MET A 68 -2.64 8.89 21.04
N PHE A 69 -2.69 9.37 19.79
CA PHE A 69 -3.00 10.76 19.52
C PHE A 69 -4.38 11.15 20.07
N LYS A 70 -4.53 12.41 20.50
CA LYS A 70 -5.78 12.91 21.08
C LYS A 70 -7.01 12.66 20.19
N ALA A 71 -6.85 12.70 18.87
CA ALA A 71 -7.92 12.48 17.90
C ALA A 71 -8.39 11.00 17.82
N SER A 72 -7.56 10.04 18.25
CA SER A 72 -7.83 8.60 18.14
C SER A 72 -7.81 7.88 19.49
N LYS A 73 -7.72 8.60 20.62
CA LYS A 73 -7.57 8.02 21.97
C LYS A 73 -8.67 7.03 22.38
N ASP A 74 -9.86 7.16 21.81
CA ASP A 74 -11.02 6.35 22.15
C ASP A 74 -11.16 5.11 21.24
N PHE A 75 -10.24 4.93 20.29
CA PHE A 75 -10.21 3.79 19.36
C PHE A 75 -8.94 2.97 19.58
N SER A 76 -9.11 1.72 20.01
CA SER A 76 -8.02 0.73 20.16
C SER A 76 -7.62 0.13 18.81
N THR A 77 -7.24 0.98 17.86
CA THR A 77 -6.86 0.56 16.50
C THR A 77 -5.63 1.28 16.02
N GLN A 78 -4.88 0.63 15.15
CA GLN A 78 -3.76 1.23 14.43
C GLN A 78 -3.85 0.88 12.95
N ASP A 79 -3.68 1.89 12.11
CA ASP A 79 -3.63 1.74 10.66
C ASP A 79 -2.18 1.81 10.19
N ILE A 80 -1.82 0.89 9.30
CA ILE A 80 -0.54 0.88 8.61
C ILE A 80 -0.84 0.87 7.11
N GLU A 81 -0.41 1.92 6.43
CA GLU A 81 -0.66 2.15 5.01
C GLU A 81 0.62 1.89 4.21
N PHE A 82 0.50 1.03 3.20
CA PHE A 82 1.61 0.63 2.36
C PHE A 82 1.29 0.82 0.88
N ASN A 83 2.34 0.88 0.08
CA ASN A 83 2.26 0.89 -1.37
C ASN A 83 3.26 -0.10 -1.97
N GLY A 84 2.91 -0.70 -3.12
CA GLY A 84 3.78 -1.60 -3.89
C GLY A 84 5.00 -0.91 -4.53
N THR A 85 5.19 0.38 -4.29
CA THR A 85 6.34 1.16 -4.76
C THR A 85 7.08 1.82 -3.59
N LEU A 86 8.41 1.89 -3.69
CA LEU A 86 9.29 2.38 -2.63
C LEU A 86 9.16 3.88 -2.34
N ALA A 87 8.71 4.66 -3.33
CA ALA A 87 8.68 6.11 -3.25
C ALA A 87 7.38 6.66 -3.82
N LEU A 88 6.91 7.76 -3.22
CA LEU A 88 5.74 8.49 -3.66
C LEU A 88 6.12 9.42 -4.83
N ASP A 89 5.40 9.34 -5.95
CA ASP A 89 5.54 10.20 -7.13
C ASP A 89 4.84 11.56 -6.96
N LEU A 90 4.22 11.79 -5.80
CA LEU A 90 3.43 12.96 -5.44
C LEU A 90 4.23 13.85 -4.48
N ALA A 91 5.17 14.60 -5.04
CA ALA A 91 6.23 15.30 -4.29
C ALA A 91 5.73 16.32 -3.24
N ASP A 92 4.60 16.99 -3.50
CA ASP A 92 3.97 17.91 -2.55
C ASP A 92 2.45 17.94 -2.72
N ALA A 93 1.73 18.48 -1.74
CA ALA A 93 0.27 18.50 -1.73
C ALA A 93 -0.37 19.21 -2.95
N LYS A 94 0.30 20.21 -3.54
CA LYS A 94 -0.21 20.91 -4.74
C LYS A 94 -0.06 20.01 -5.96
N ILE A 95 1.10 19.36 -6.12
CA ILE A 95 1.36 18.38 -7.17
C ILE A 95 0.40 17.20 -7.03
N THR A 96 0.25 16.63 -5.83
CA THR A 96 -0.71 15.56 -5.50
C THR A 96 -2.10 15.93 -6.00
N LYS A 97 -2.63 17.09 -5.58
CA LYS A 97 -3.97 17.53 -5.97
C LYS A 97 -4.12 17.67 -7.48
N GLY A 98 -3.12 18.21 -8.16
CA GLY A 98 -3.13 18.37 -9.61
C GLY A 98 -3.14 17.03 -10.35
N ILE A 99 -2.27 16.10 -9.93
CA ILE A 99 -2.13 14.78 -10.53
C ILE A 99 -3.36 13.91 -10.30
N ILE A 100 -3.84 13.83 -9.05
CA ILE A 100 -5.05 13.05 -8.74
C ILE A 100 -6.25 13.58 -9.53
N ARG A 101 -6.40 14.90 -9.69
CA ARG A 101 -7.46 15.46 -10.54
C ARG A 101 -7.36 15.00 -12.00
N LEU A 102 -6.16 14.97 -12.58
CA LEU A 102 -5.96 14.47 -13.94
C LEU A 102 -6.31 12.98 -14.05
N ARG A 103 -5.81 12.16 -13.11
CA ARG A 103 -6.04 10.70 -13.11
C ARG A 103 -7.51 10.34 -12.88
N MET A 104 -8.21 11.06 -12.01
CA MET A 104 -9.65 10.89 -11.80
C MET A 104 -10.46 11.28 -13.04
N LYS A 105 -10.07 12.35 -13.74
CA LYS A 105 -10.83 12.87 -14.88
C LYS A 105 -10.58 12.06 -16.17
N TYR A 106 -9.33 11.66 -16.42
CA TYR A 106 -8.89 11.07 -17.68
C TYR A 106 -8.39 9.62 -17.54
N GLY A 107 -8.58 8.98 -16.38
CA GLY A 107 -8.08 7.62 -16.12
C GLY A 107 -8.64 6.54 -17.06
N ALA A 108 -9.81 6.78 -17.65
CA ALA A 108 -10.40 5.91 -18.68
C ALA A 108 -9.87 6.18 -20.10
N GLU A 109 -9.10 7.25 -20.29
CA GLU A 109 -8.67 7.79 -21.59
C GLU A 109 -7.13 7.84 -21.63
N PRO A 110 -6.45 6.69 -21.70
CA PRO A 110 -5.00 6.60 -21.44
C PRO A 110 -4.15 7.46 -22.37
N ASN A 111 -4.55 7.64 -23.63
CA ASN A 111 -3.84 8.48 -24.59
C ASN A 111 -3.95 9.98 -24.24
N GLU A 112 -5.13 10.43 -23.80
CA GLU A 112 -5.31 11.82 -23.36
C GLU A 112 -4.58 12.07 -22.05
N LEU A 113 -4.71 11.15 -21.08
CA LEU A 113 -3.98 11.23 -19.83
C LEU A 113 -2.46 11.28 -20.07
N ASP A 114 -1.92 10.43 -20.96
CA ASP A 114 -0.48 10.44 -21.26
C ASP A 114 -0.02 11.74 -21.92
N THR A 115 -0.85 12.30 -22.81
CA THR A 115 -0.59 13.60 -23.45
C THR A 115 -0.52 14.72 -22.40
N LEU A 116 -1.50 14.78 -21.50
CA LEU A 116 -1.57 15.77 -20.43
C LEU A 116 -0.43 15.64 -19.42
N LEU A 117 -0.06 14.40 -19.07
CA LEU A 117 1.10 14.14 -18.22
C LEU A 117 2.41 14.51 -18.91
N GLY A 118 2.52 14.24 -20.22
CA GLY A 118 3.70 14.55 -21.04
C GLY A 118 4.02 16.05 -21.14
N ALA A 119 3.01 16.91 -21.03
CA ALA A 119 3.19 18.36 -21.04
C ALA A 119 3.74 18.95 -19.72
N ARG A 120 3.88 18.12 -18.67
CA ARG A 120 4.34 18.58 -17.36
C ARG A 120 5.87 18.55 -17.24
N LYS A 121 6.40 19.38 -16.34
CA LYS A 121 7.84 19.39 -16.02
C LYS A 121 8.33 18.11 -15.35
N ASP A 122 7.45 17.42 -14.62
CA ASP A 122 7.70 16.17 -13.90
C ASP A 122 7.17 14.94 -14.65
N ALA A 123 6.94 15.04 -15.97
CA ALA A 123 6.31 13.99 -16.79
C ALA A 123 6.96 12.61 -16.61
N GLU A 124 8.29 12.54 -16.55
CA GLU A 124 9.02 11.29 -16.34
C GLU A 124 8.63 10.61 -15.03
N LEU A 125 8.61 11.36 -13.92
CA LEU A 125 8.21 10.87 -12.60
C LEU A 125 6.76 10.38 -12.61
N GLN A 126 5.86 11.16 -13.22
CA GLN A 126 4.43 10.82 -13.27
C GLN A 126 4.12 9.60 -14.14
N ARG A 127 4.98 9.30 -15.12
CA ARG A 127 4.90 8.10 -15.97
C ARG A 127 5.61 6.88 -15.35
N ALA A 128 6.54 7.08 -14.43
CA ALA A 128 7.32 6.00 -13.81
C ALA A 128 6.44 4.96 -13.11
N ARG A 129 5.32 5.38 -12.53
CA ARG A 129 4.34 4.49 -11.87
C ARG A 129 3.79 3.40 -12.80
N CYS A 130 3.70 3.68 -14.11
CA CYS A 130 3.18 2.73 -15.09
C CYS A 130 4.22 1.68 -15.52
N LYS A 131 5.44 1.75 -14.99
CA LYS A 131 6.54 0.81 -15.28
C LYS A 131 6.67 -0.30 -14.25
N VAL A 132 5.79 -0.35 -13.24
CA VAL A 132 5.80 -1.42 -12.24
C VAL A 132 5.33 -2.74 -12.84
N ARG A 133 5.76 -3.86 -12.27
CA ARG A 133 5.27 -5.17 -12.70
C ARG A 133 3.79 -5.31 -12.36
N ASN A 134 3.01 -5.88 -13.27
CA ASN A 134 1.61 -6.19 -13.05
C ASN A 134 1.47 -7.64 -12.60
N THR A 135 1.73 -7.89 -11.31
CA THR A 135 1.73 -9.23 -10.72
C THR A 135 0.51 -9.43 -9.80
N HIS A 136 0.37 -10.65 -9.28
CA HIS A 136 -0.61 -10.99 -8.27
C HIS A 136 -0.46 -10.13 -6.99
N LEU A 137 -1.57 -9.74 -6.36
CA LEU A 137 -1.57 -8.80 -5.24
C LEU A 137 -0.85 -9.37 -4.00
N GLU A 138 -1.05 -10.65 -3.73
CA GLU A 138 -0.46 -11.38 -2.62
C GLU A 138 1.04 -11.64 -2.76
N SER A 139 1.62 -11.42 -3.96
CA SER A 139 3.05 -11.56 -4.23
C SER A 139 3.80 -10.22 -4.25
N ILE A 140 3.10 -9.09 -4.12
CA ILE A 140 3.72 -7.77 -4.10
C ILE A 140 4.35 -7.52 -2.73
N ARG A 141 5.58 -6.98 -2.76
CA ARG A 141 6.20 -6.35 -1.59
C ARG A 141 5.65 -4.94 -1.43
N PHE A 142 5.16 -4.61 -0.24
CA PHE A 142 4.62 -3.30 0.06
C PHE A 142 5.47 -2.57 1.09
N CYS A 143 5.67 -1.27 0.91
CA CYS A 143 6.47 -0.45 1.83
C CYS A 143 5.68 0.76 2.31
N SER A 144 5.96 1.23 3.53
CA SER A 144 5.55 2.57 3.92
C SER A 144 6.32 3.57 3.06
N GLN A 145 5.59 4.43 2.36
CA GLN A 145 6.20 5.48 1.54
C GLN A 145 6.65 6.67 2.38
N ILE A 146 6.16 6.75 3.63
CA ILE A 146 6.57 7.72 4.64
C ILE A 146 7.53 7.08 5.64
N ALA A 147 8.33 7.94 6.29
CA ALA A 147 9.06 7.57 7.49
C ALA A 147 8.18 7.84 8.71
N ASP A 148 8.06 6.85 9.57
CA ASP A 148 7.35 6.96 10.84
C ASP A 148 8.35 7.13 11.96
N ARG A 149 8.03 7.98 12.94
CA ARG A 149 8.85 8.07 14.14
C ARG A 149 8.59 6.86 15.02
N PHE A 150 9.63 6.12 15.32
CA PHE A 150 9.64 4.96 16.17
C PHE A 150 10.50 5.24 17.42
N GLY A 151 9.87 5.89 18.41
CA GLY A 151 10.54 6.42 19.59
C GLY A 151 11.73 7.33 19.26
N ASP A 152 12.96 6.85 19.44
CA ASP A 152 14.19 7.61 19.13
C ASP A 152 14.68 7.46 17.67
N TYR A 153 14.07 6.57 16.90
CA TYR A 153 14.48 6.24 15.53
C TYR A 153 13.42 6.66 14.50
N ASP A 154 13.84 6.81 13.25
CA ASP A 154 12.93 6.88 12.11
C ASP A 154 12.87 5.49 11.46
N SER A 155 11.66 4.98 11.21
CA SER A 155 11.45 3.67 10.63
C SER A 155 10.68 3.75 9.32
N LYS A 156 10.91 2.73 8.47
CA LYS A 156 10.04 2.41 7.33
C LYS A 156 9.59 0.97 7.45
N HIS A 157 8.31 0.76 7.24
CA HIS A 157 7.69 -0.56 7.32
C HIS A 157 7.81 -1.24 5.96
N ASN A 158 8.13 -2.53 5.96
CA ASN A 158 8.17 -3.35 4.75
C ASN A 158 7.38 -4.64 5.00
N PHE A 159 6.30 -4.80 4.25
CA PHE A 159 5.47 -5.99 4.23
C PHE A 159 5.89 -6.85 3.04
N ALA A 160 6.53 -7.98 3.34
CA ALA A 160 7.03 -8.91 2.34
C ALA A 160 6.23 -10.21 2.39
N PRO A 161 5.74 -10.71 1.25
CA PRO A 161 5.22 -12.07 1.14
C PRO A 161 6.31 -13.09 1.51
N SER A 162 5.92 -14.16 2.18
CA SER A 162 6.86 -15.17 2.68
C SER A 162 6.47 -16.60 2.35
N GLY A 163 5.28 -16.85 1.81
CA GLY A 163 4.85 -18.19 1.40
C GLY A 163 5.43 -18.61 0.05
N ASP A 164 5.66 -19.91 -0.14
CA ASP A 164 6.16 -20.47 -1.41
C ASP A 164 5.26 -20.09 -2.59
N SER A 165 3.94 -20.17 -2.41
CA SER A 165 2.96 -19.80 -3.42
C SER A 165 3.00 -18.31 -3.77
N GLN A 166 3.24 -17.44 -2.79
CA GLN A 166 3.37 -16.00 -3.03
C GLN A 166 4.66 -15.70 -3.79
N THR A 167 5.75 -16.40 -3.44
CA THR A 167 7.06 -16.23 -4.09
C THR A 167 7.01 -16.68 -5.56
N GLN A 168 6.42 -17.85 -5.84
CA GLN A 168 6.26 -18.34 -7.21
C GLN A 168 5.46 -17.36 -8.08
N ARG A 169 4.38 -16.79 -7.53
CA ARG A 169 3.52 -15.83 -8.22
C ARG A 169 4.14 -14.45 -8.42
N ALA A 170 5.26 -14.14 -7.78
CA ALA A 170 5.97 -12.88 -8.02
C ALA A 170 6.55 -12.80 -9.44
N GLU A 171 6.74 -13.95 -10.09
CA GLU A 171 7.23 -14.05 -11.47
C GLU A 171 6.11 -14.15 -12.51
N GLU A 172 4.85 -14.28 -12.08
CA GLU A 172 3.69 -14.37 -12.96
C GLU A 172 3.10 -12.98 -13.25
N SER A 173 2.93 -12.64 -14.54
CA SER A 173 2.16 -11.46 -14.94
C SER A 173 0.67 -11.77 -14.99
N VAL A 174 -0.14 -10.80 -14.60
CA VAL A 174 -1.61 -10.84 -14.73
C VAL A 174 -2.10 -10.17 -16.03
N ASP A 175 -1.19 -9.80 -16.93
CA ASP A 175 -1.55 -9.24 -18.23
C ASP A 175 -2.38 -10.24 -19.05
N GLY A 176 -3.46 -9.75 -19.69
CA GLY A 176 -4.35 -10.58 -20.52
C GLY A 176 -5.38 -11.43 -19.76
N HIS A 177 -5.30 -11.55 -18.43
CA HIS A 177 -6.29 -12.24 -17.60
C HIS A 177 -7.63 -11.49 -17.49
N PRO A 178 -8.75 -12.12 -17.05
CA PRO A 178 -10.05 -11.48 -16.80
C PRO A 178 -10.02 -10.28 -15.84
N ASN A 179 -11.08 -9.44 -15.84
CA ASN A 179 -11.12 -8.15 -15.11
C ASN A 179 -11.01 -8.30 -13.59
N ASP A 180 -11.48 -9.43 -13.09
CA ASP A 180 -11.62 -9.78 -11.69
C ASP A 180 -10.50 -10.70 -11.20
N VAL A 181 -9.49 -11.00 -12.03
CA VAL A 181 -8.39 -11.92 -11.68
C VAL A 181 -7.72 -11.56 -10.36
N LEU A 182 -7.54 -10.27 -10.07
CA LEU A 182 -6.91 -9.79 -8.83
C LEU A 182 -7.83 -9.93 -7.62
N HIS A 183 -9.15 -9.95 -7.82
CA HIS A 183 -10.14 -10.09 -6.74
C HIS A 183 -10.50 -11.56 -6.48
N GLU A 184 -10.77 -12.35 -7.53
CA GLU A 184 -11.15 -13.75 -7.43
C GLU A 184 -10.12 -14.59 -6.67
N ARG A 185 -8.83 -14.27 -6.83
CA ARG A 185 -7.73 -14.99 -6.20
C ARG A 185 -7.57 -14.70 -4.70
N LEU A 186 -8.21 -13.65 -4.20
CA LEU A 186 -8.18 -13.24 -2.79
C LEU A 186 -9.45 -13.65 -2.01
N ARG A 187 -10.37 -14.36 -2.66
CA ARG A 187 -11.59 -14.89 -2.05
C ARG A 187 -11.32 -16.19 -1.29
#